data_AF-A0A0M0BP42-F1
#
_entry.id   AF-A0A0M0BP42-F1
#
_cell.length_a   1.000
_cell.length_b   1.000
_cell.length_c   1.000
_cell.angle_alpha   90.00
_cell.angle_beta   90.00
_cell.angle_gamma   90.00
#
_symmetry.space_group_name_H-M   'P 1'
#
loop_
_entity.id
_entity.type
_entity.pdbx_description
1 polymer ?
#
loop_
_entity_poly.entity_id
_entity_poly.type
_entity_poly.pdbx_seq_one_letter_code
_entity_poly.pdbx_strand_id
1 'polypeptide(L)'
;MDFCPECGTRLILKRDTSGEQVITALICPNCNYSRQIEAKEATPKEDKAASTQELITVIGEKEAKLKTMPTIKIECPKCGNFEAYWWMVQTRGSDESPTQFFRCTKCNYTWRENA
;
A
#
# COMPACT_ATOMS: atom_id res chain seq x y z
N MET A 1 15.12 16.53 1.45
CA MET A 1 16.10 15.61 2.08
C MET A 1 17.34 15.67 1.21
N ASP A 2 18.44 16.16 1.77
CA ASP A 2 19.64 16.51 1.00
C ASP A 2 20.80 15.57 1.36
N PHE A 3 21.62 15.25 0.36
CA PHE A 3 22.75 14.31 0.46
C PHE A 3 24.05 15.04 0.09
N CYS A 4 25.18 14.69 0.73
CA CYS A 4 26.49 15.24 0.34
C CYS A 4 26.83 14.75 -1.07
N PRO A 5 27.27 15.64 -1.98
CA PRO A 5 27.70 15.25 -3.32
C PRO A 5 28.96 14.38 -3.33
N GLU A 6 29.74 14.38 -2.23
CA GLU A 6 30.99 13.62 -2.12
C GLU A 6 30.83 12.31 -1.34
N CYS A 7 30.20 12.35 -0.16
CA CYS A 7 30.05 11.17 0.72
C CYS A 7 28.81 10.32 0.39
N GLY A 8 27.82 10.87 -0.35
CA GLY A 8 26.50 10.26 -0.54
C GLY A 8 25.68 10.11 0.75
N THR A 9 26.25 10.44 1.91
CA THR A 9 25.58 10.41 3.21
C THR A 9 24.56 11.52 3.32
N ARG A 10 23.45 11.22 3.98
CA ARG A 10 22.39 12.17 4.30
C ARG A 10 22.95 13.29 5.17
N LEU A 11 22.69 14.54 4.78
CA LEU A 11 23.11 15.72 5.52
C LEU A 11 22.25 15.90 6.78
N ILE A 12 22.89 16.28 7.88
CA ILE A 12 22.23 16.58 9.16
C ILE A 12 22.06 18.08 9.33
N LEU A 13 20.88 18.49 9.79
CA LEU A 13 20.56 19.89 10.04
C LEU A 13 21.06 20.29 11.43
N LYS A 14 22.05 21.17 11.48
CA LYS A 14 22.58 21.78 12.70
C LYS A 14 22.10 23.24 12.76
N ARG A 15 21.45 23.60 13.85
CA ARG A 15 21.08 25.00 14.15
C ARG A 15 22.11 25.53 15.13
N ASP A 16 22.79 26.61 14.76
CA ASP A 16 23.72 27.30 15.64
C ASP A 16 23.06 28.61 16.09
N THR A 17 23.02 28.83 17.41
CA THR A 17 22.31 29.97 18.02
C THR A 17 23.36 30.88 18.64
N SER A 18 24.12 31.58 17.79
CA SER A 18 25.15 32.53 18.24
C SER A 18 24.72 33.95 17.90
N GLY A 19 23.93 34.56 18.79
CA GLY A 19 23.56 35.98 18.76
C GLY A 19 22.56 36.38 17.67
N GLU A 20 21.31 36.68 18.06
CA GLU A 20 20.19 37.29 17.30
C GLU A 20 19.82 36.76 15.89
N GLN A 21 20.61 35.86 15.31
CA GLN A 21 20.40 35.26 13.99
C GLN A 21 20.50 33.72 14.11
N VAL A 22 19.40 33.04 13.84
CA VAL A 22 19.34 31.57 13.82
C VAL A 22 19.87 31.07 12.48
N ILE A 23 21.15 30.70 12.44
CA ILE A 23 21.77 30.13 11.23
C ILE A 23 21.50 28.62 11.24
N THR A 24 20.79 28.15 10.22
CA THR A 24 20.56 26.72 10.01
C THR A 24 21.51 26.21 8.94
N ALA A 25 22.32 25.19 9.23
CA ALA A 25 23.26 24.62 8.29
C ALA A 25 23.10 23.10 8.18
N LEU A 26 23.21 22.56 6.96
CA LEU A 26 23.30 21.14 6.68
C LEU A 26 24.78 20.73 6.63
N ILE A 27 25.16 19.73 7.42
CA ILE A 27 26.55 19.25 7.54
C ILE A 27 26.57 17.75 7.24
N CYS A 28 27.54 17.23 6.47
CA CYS A 28 27.74 15.77 6.39
C CYS A 28 28.55 15.33 7.64
N PRO A 29 28.17 14.23 8.29
CA PRO A 29 28.97 13.66 9.38
C PRO A 29 30.24 12.95 8.90
N ASN A 30 30.35 12.65 7.61
CA ASN A 30 31.42 11.84 7.01
C ASN A 30 32.36 12.64 6.06
N CYS A 31 31.89 13.74 5.48
CA CYS A 31 32.66 14.69 4.65
C CYS A 31 32.63 16.06 5.37
N ASN A 32 33.65 16.92 5.23
CA ASN A 32 33.65 18.27 5.85
C ASN A 32 32.75 19.28 5.07
N TYR A 33 31.74 18.78 4.36
CA TYR A 33 30.82 19.57 3.57
C TYR A 33 29.75 20.20 4.46
N SER A 34 29.59 21.52 4.36
CA SER A 34 28.53 22.26 5.03
C SER A 34 27.86 23.23 4.06
N ARG A 35 26.52 23.32 4.13
CA ARG A 35 25.71 24.25 3.36
C ARG A 35 24.79 25.01 4.32
N GLN A 36 24.82 26.33 4.29
CA GLN A 36 23.86 27.15 5.04
C GLN A 36 22.51 27.19 4.30
N ILE A 37 21.42 27.05 5.03
CA ILE A 37 20.05 27.22 4.52
C ILE A 37 19.36 28.32 5.30
N GLU A 38 18.67 29.21 4.58
CA GLU A 38 17.86 30.24 5.21
C GLU A 38 16.58 29.62 5.78
N ALA A 39 16.17 30.06 6.97
CA ALA A 39 15.13 29.43 7.81
C ALA A 39 13.73 29.29 7.17
N LYS A 40 13.51 29.83 5.96
CA LYS A 40 12.25 29.67 5.20
C LYS A 40 12.08 28.27 4.58
N GLU A 41 13.16 27.50 4.43
CA GLU A 41 13.10 26.12 3.90
C GLU A 41 13.27 25.05 4.98
N ALA A 42 13.47 25.45 6.24
CA ALA A 42 13.61 24.57 7.39
C ALA A 42 12.26 24.22 8.05
N THR A 43 11.14 24.45 7.37
CA THR A 43 9.87 23.86 7.80
C THR A 43 9.93 22.38 7.46
N PRO A 44 9.78 21.46 8.43
CA PRO A 44 9.20 20.18 8.10
C PRO A 44 7.86 20.56 7.48
N LYS A 45 7.72 20.38 6.17
CA LYS A 45 6.37 20.20 5.63
C LYS A 45 5.85 19.07 6.49
N GLU A 46 4.95 19.39 7.43
CA GLU A 46 4.06 18.38 7.99
C GLU A 46 3.57 17.66 6.74
N ASP A 47 4.03 16.42 6.56
CA ASP A 47 3.38 15.46 5.71
C ASP A 47 1.98 15.35 6.31
N LYS A 48 1.11 16.30 5.95
CA LYS A 48 -0.27 15.99 5.67
C LYS A 48 -0.15 14.72 4.88
N ALA A 49 -0.57 13.63 5.50
CA ALA A 49 -0.76 12.34 4.88
C ALA A 49 -1.78 12.54 3.74
N ALA A 50 -1.36 13.23 2.68
CA ALA A 50 -1.76 12.93 1.34
C ALA A 50 -1.15 11.56 1.14
N SER A 51 -1.90 10.56 1.61
CA SER A 51 -1.87 9.19 1.13
C SER A 51 -1.54 9.30 -0.35
N THR A 52 -0.26 9.13 -0.65
CA THR A 52 0.18 8.93 -2.01
C THR A 52 -0.35 7.54 -2.23
N GLN A 53 -1.62 7.47 -2.61
CA GLN A 53 -2.25 6.29 -3.12
C GLN A 53 -1.23 5.82 -4.14
N GLU A 54 -0.52 4.75 -3.76
CA GLU A 54 0.30 3.97 -4.64
C GLU A 54 -0.48 3.96 -5.95
N LEU A 55 0.14 4.43 -7.03
CA LEU A 55 -0.52 4.54 -8.31
C LEU A 55 -1.09 3.16 -8.61
N ILE A 56 -2.36 2.96 -8.24
CA ILE A 56 -3.12 1.78 -8.55
C ILE A 56 -3.28 2.00 -10.04
N THR A 57 -2.36 1.42 -10.81
CA THR A 57 -2.57 1.22 -12.23
C THR A 57 -3.88 0.46 -12.27
N VAL A 58 -4.96 1.21 -12.54
CA VAL A 58 -6.28 0.65 -12.76
C VAL A 58 -6.13 -0.14 -14.03
N ILE A 59 -5.76 -1.41 -13.85
CA ILE A 59 -5.80 -2.46 -14.84
C ILE A 59 -7.16 -2.31 -15.50
N GLY A 60 -7.17 -1.93 -16.78
CA GLY A 60 -8.36 -1.42 -17.45
C GLY A 60 -9.53 -2.40 -17.34
N GLU A 61 -10.77 -1.91 -17.47
CA GLU A 61 -12.00 -2.70 -17.38
C GLU A 61 -12.01 -4.01 -18.22
N LYS A 62 -11.12 -4.10 -19.23
CA LYS A 62 -10.92 -5.30 -20.06
C LYS A 62 -10.18 -6.43 -19.32
N GLU A 63 -9.24 -6.10 -18.43
CA GLU A 63 -8.53 -7.04 -17.57
C GLU A 63 -9.25 -7.26 -16.23
N ALA A 64 -10.10 -6.32 -15.78
CA ALA A 64 -11.05 -6.57 -14.68
C ALA A 64 -12.06 -7.69 -15.00
N LYS A 65 -12.23 -8.03 -16.30
CA LYS A 65 -13.01 -9.18 -16.77
C LYS A 65 -12.21 -10.48 -16.88
N LEU A 66 -10.90 -10.46 -16.61
CA LEU A 66 -10.19 -11.70 -16.35
C LEU A 66 -10.88 -12.36 -15.17
N LYS A 67 -11.39 -13.57 -15.35
CA LYS A 67 -11.96 -14.38 -14.29
C LYS A 67 -10.83 -14.74 -13.31
N THR A 68 -10.50 -13.80 -12.43
CA THR A 68 -9.43 -13.96 -11.43
C THR A 68 -9.82 -14.95 -10.34
N MET A 69 -11.11 -15.21 -10.19
CA MET A 69 -11.61 -16.18 -9.23
C MET A 69 -11.46 -17.60 -9.77
N PRO A 70 -10.89 -18.52 -8.97
CA PRO A 70 -10.77 -19.91 -9.38
C PRO A 70 -12.15 -20.56 -9.53
N THR A 71 -12.28 -21.48 -10.49
CA THR A 71 -13.51 -22.22 -10.75
C THR A 71 -13.39 -23.67 -10.30
N ILE A 72 -14.51 -24.25 -9.88
CA ILE A 72 -14.63 -25.65 -9.44
C ILE A 72 -15.86 -26.29 -10.07
N LYS A 73 -15.82 -27.62 -10.20
CA LYS A 73 -16.97 -28.42 -10.65
C LYS A 73 -17.87 -28.76 -9.47
N ILE A 74 -18.99 -28.05 -9.35
CA ILE A 74 -20.02 -28.27 -8.30
C ILE A 74 -21.39 -27.97 -8.89
N GLU A 75 -22.39 -28.77 -8.53
CA GLU A 75 -23.76 -28.56 -8.97
C GLU A 75 -24.39 -27.34 -8.29
N CYS A 76 -24.97 -26.45 -9.07
CA CYS A 76 -25.71 -25.31 -8.58
C CYS A 76 -27.12 -25.75 -8.15
N PRO A 77 -27.51 -25.57 -6.87
CA PRO A 77 -28.81 -26.02 -6.36
C PRO A 77 -30.01 -25.28 -6.98
N LYS A 78 -29.77 -24.16 -7.67
CA LYS A 78 -30.83 -23.34 -8.31
C LYS A 78 -31.05 -23.67 -9.79
N CYS A 79 -30.01 -24.05 -10.52
CA CYS A 79 -30.07 -24.17 -11.99
C CYS A 79 -29.40 -25.42 -12.58
N GLY A 80 -28.82 -26.29 -11.75
CA GLY A 80 -28.15 -27.52 -12.18
C GLY A 80 -26.87 -27.32 -12.98
N ASN A 81 -26.29 -26.11 -12.99
CA ASN A 81 -25.00 -25.88 -13.63
C ASN A 81 -23.86 -26.52 -12.82
N PHE A 82 -22.89 -27.13 -13.48
CA PHE A 82 -21.77 -27.82 -12.83
C PHE A 82 -20.53 -26.95 -12.63
N GLU A 83 -20.57 -25.65 -12.94
CA GLU A 83 -19.43 -24.75 -12.79
C GLU A 83 -19.76 -23.58 -11.86
N ALA A 84 -18.88 -23.35 -10.89
CA ALA A 84 -18.98 -22.24 -9.96
C ALA A 84 -17.60 -21.62 -9.68
N TYR A 85 -17.56 -20.31 -9.43
CA TYR A 85 -16.43 -19.66 -8.79
C TYR A 85 -16.40 -20.08 -7.31
N TRP A 86 -15.21 -20.26 -6.75
CA TRP A 86 -15.06 -20.59 -5.34
C TRP A 86 -14.07 -19.66 -4.63
N TRP A 87 -14.31 -19.41 -3.35
CA TRP A 87 -13.38 -18.72 -2.48
C TRP A 87 -13.60 -19.11 -1.01
N MET A 88 -12.58 -18.93 -0.18
CA MET A 88 -12.64 -19.22 1.26
C MET A 88 -12.51 -17.93 2.05
N VAL A 89 -13.33 -17.80 3.10
CA VAL A 89 -13.23 -16.70 4.05
C VAL A 89 -13.11 -17.27 5.46
N GLN A 90 -12.11 -16.79 6.19
CA GLN A 90 -11.98 -17.04 7.63
C GLN A 90 -12.98 -16.14 8.35
N THR A 91 -14.16 -16.67 8.67
CA THR A 91 -15.22 -15.91 9.34
C THR A 91 -15.21 -16.05 10.86
N ARG A 92 -14.36 -16.93 11.41
CA ARG A 92 -14.32 -17.27 12.84
C ARG A 92 -12.87 -17.39 13.33
N GLY A 93 -12.70 -17.52 14.65
CA GLY A 93 -11.37 -17.60 15.28
C GLY A 93 -10.55 -18.79 14.78
N SER A 94 -9.24 -18.78 15.07
CA SER A 94 -8.26 -19.77 14.58
C SER A 94 -8.57 -21.25 14.89
N ASP A 95 -9.58 -21.54 15.71
CA ASP A 95 -9.99 -22.89 16.09
C ASP A 95 -10.94 -23.55 15.05
N GLU A 96 -11.50 -22.79 14.11
CA GLU A 96 -12.46 -23.30 13.13
C GLU A 96 -11.95 -23.25 11.68
N SER A 97 -12.36 -24.23 10.89
CA SER A 97 -12.04 -24.29 9.45
C SER A 97 -12.62 -23.10 8.67
N PRO A 98 -11.95 -22.64 7.59
CA PRO A 98 -12.49 -21.60 6.72
C PRO A 98 -13.86 -21.98 6.14
N THR A 99 -14.74 -21.00 5.98
CA THR A 99 -15.99 -21.21 5.25
C THR A 99 -15.75 -21.09 3.75
N GLN A 100 -16.10 -22.13 3.00
CA GLN A 100 -16.08 -22.13 1.54
C GLN A 100 -17.37 -21.53 0.97
N PHE A 101 -17.21 -20.64 -0.01
CA PHE A 101 -18.29 -20.01 -0.75
C PHE A 101 -18.19 -20.39 -2.23
N PHE A 102 -19.35 -20.59 -2.85
CA PHE A 102 -19.48 -20.92 -4.26
C PHE A 102 -20.43 -19.94 -4.93
N ARG A 103 -20.13 -19.53 -6.17
CA ARG A 103 -21.01 -18.69 -7.01
C ARG A 103 -21.15 -19.26 -8.39
N CYS A 104 -22.38 -19.63 -8.77
CA CYS A 104 -22.67 -20.23 -10.06
C CYS A 104 -22.23 -19.31 -11.21
N THR A 105 -21.52 -19.86 -12.21
CA THR A 105 -21.10 -19.09 -13.38
C THR A 105 -22.25 -18.72 -14.32
N LYS A 106 -23.39 -19.41 -14.21
CA LYS A 106 -24.59 -19.22 -15.06
C LYS A 106 -25.65 -18.33 -14.43
N CYS A 107 -26.15 -18.69 -13.24
CA CYS A 107 -27.25 -17.99 -12.58
C CYS A 107 -26.81 -17.02 -11.49
N ASN A 108 -25.51 -16.94 -11.21
CA ASN A 108 -24.93 -16.03 -10.23
C ASN A 108 -25.47 -16.23 -8.80
N TYR A 109 -26.07 -17.39 -8.51
CA TYR A 109 -26.47 -17.78 -7.16
C TYR A 109 -25.22 -18.10 -6.33
N THR A 110 -25.17 -17.59 -5.10
CA THR A 110 -24.06 -17.82 -4.17
C THR A 110 -24.54 -18.68 -3.01
N TRP A 111 -23.79 -19.73 -2.67
CA TRP A 111 -24.07 -20.63 -1.54
C TRP A 111 -22.79 -21.01 -0.79
N ARG A 112 -22.96 -21.69 0.34
CA ARG A 112 -21.88 -22.15 1.23
C ARG A 112 -21.85 -23.67 1.21
N GLU A 113 -20.70 -24.28 1.48
CA GLU A 113 -20.59 -25.75 1.60
C GLU A 113 -21.51 -26.32 2.70
N ASN A 114 -21.68 -25.57 3.81
CA ASN A 114 -22.53 -25.93 4.95
C ASN A 114 -23.85 -25.14 4.96
N ALA A 115 -24.69 -25.33 3.94
CA ALA A 115 -26.04 -24.79 3.88
C ALA A 115 -27.08 -25.89 4.01
#